data_AF-A0A5P8NYE2-F1
#
_entry.id   AF-A0A5P8NYE2-F1
#
_cell.length_a   1.000
_cell.length_b   1.000
_cell.length_c   1.000
_cell.angle_alpha   90.00
_cell.angle_beta   90.00
_cell.angle_gamma   90.00
#
_symmetry.space_group_name_H-M   'P 1'
#
loop_
_entity.id
_entity.type
_entity.pdbx_description
1 polymer ?
#
loop_
_entity_poly.entity_id
_entity_poly.type
_entity_poly.pdbx_seq_one_letter_code
_entity_poly.pdbx_strand_id
1 'polypeptide(L)'
;MNNYEQKFAKAIENTFFKKLSLGEQEFIKKKAIEFNFSHQDIKQTVDIARDLTLWDEGSIMDIFSEYELHTLREKKTILQKVKKDYEALKTKANSYKDFTPHIQSSEQKFTFKVQEKEGFGLGLCPVASEKTRCCNLLTLDAVESCGFDCSYCSIQSFYNQNTITFDKGFADKLKNLKLDKNKTYHIGTGQSSDSLMFGNREGVLDALFNFAKNNPNVILEFKTKSDNIKYFLENDVPKNIIVTWSLNTQTIIDNEEHLTASLEKRINSARKLADKDIKVGFHFHPIVEYEGYLDEYQRVYEKLLVQFHSYEVVLVSFGTLTFIKPVIKQLRGRDFKTKITQIPHIDASGKTSYPESTKIDMFKSAYEAFKPWQSGKNKVFFYMCMEPHELWQKCFGYNYFTNNDFEKAMLNAYAKKLDMEFLI
;
A
#
# COMPACT_ATOMS: atom_id res chain seq x y z
N MET A 1 12.68 -44.62 -13.25
CA MET A 1 11.60 -43.61 -13.41
C MET A 1 10.90 -43.27 -12.09
N ASN A 2 10.55 -44.23 -11.21
CA ASN A 2 9.82 -43.96 -9.94
C ASN A 2 10.45 -42.93 -8.97
N ASN A 3 11.77 -42.81 -8.87
CA ASN A 3 12.40 -41.92 -7.88
C ASN A 3 12.25 -40.42 -8.23
N TYR A 4 12.34 -40.05 -9.52
CA TYR A 4 12.21 -38.66 -9.92
C TYR A 4 10.77 -38.17 -9.84
N GLU A 5 9.80 -39.00 -10.20
CA GLU A 5 8.38 -38.64 -10.11
C GLU A 5 7.96 -38.33 -8.67
N GLN A 6 8.43 -39.14 -7.71
CA GLN A 6 8.23 -38.87 -6.28
C GLN A 6 8.90 -37.56 -5.84
N LYS A 7 10.12 -37.29 -6.31
CA LYS A 7 10.83 -36.02 -6.07
C LYS A 7 10.06 -34.82 -6.62
N PHE A 8 9.52 -34.93 -7.84
CA PHE A 8 8.72 -33.89 -8.47
C PHE A 8 7.43 -33.64 -7.69
N ALA A 9 6.69 -34.70 -7.35
CA ALA A 9 5.46 -34.61 -6.56
C ALA A 9 5.69 -33.91 -5.22
N LYS A 10 6.79 -34.25 -4.52
CA LYS A 10 7.18 -33.57 -3.27
C LYS A 10 7.55 -32.10 -3.49
N ALA A 11 8.23 -31.79 -4.60
CA ALA A 11 8.67 -30.43 -4.88
C ALA A 11 7.52 -29.47 -5.21
N ILE A 12 6.42 -29.95 -5.80
CA ILE A 12 5.27 -29.12 -6.16
C ILE A 12 4.27 -28.90 -5.01
N GLU A 13 4.32 -29.71 -3.95
CA GLU A 13 3.33 -29.72 -2.86
C GLU A 13 3.14 -28.34 -2.20
N ASN A 14 4.24 -27.60 -2.01
CA ASN A 14 4.25 -26.28 -1.36
C ASN A 14 4.46 -25.13 -2.37
N THR A 15 3.95 -25.30 -3.60
CA THR A 15 4.09 -24.33 -4.69
C THR A 15 2.73 -23.99 -5.30
N PHE A 16 2.71 -23.04 -6.24
CA PHE A 16 1.52 -22.66 -6.98
C PHE A 16 1.30 -23.51 -8.25
N PHE A 17 1.92 -24.69 -8.36
CA PHE A 17 1.85 -25.54 -9.56
C PHE A 17 0.41 -25.83 -10.00
N LYS A 18 -0.48 -26.13 -9.04
CA LYS A 18 -1.90 -26.41 -9.31
C LYS A 18 -2.72 -25.20 -9.80
N LYS A 19 -2.16 -23.98 -9.69
CA LYS A 19 -2.77 -22.73 -10.19
C LYS A 19 -2.35 -22.41 -11.62
N LEU A 20 -1.37 -23.12 -12.17
CA LEU A 20 -0.96 -22.96 -13.57
C LEU A 20 -1.95 -23.65 -14.50
N SER A 21 -1.98 -23.24 -15.77
CA SER A 21 -2.78 -23.94 -16.78
C SER A 21 -2.34 -25.40 -16.93
N LEU A 22 -3.23 -26.29 -17.40
CA LEU A 22 -2.88 -27.70 -17.60
C LEU A 22 -1.67 -27.87 -18.55
N GLY A 23 -1.61 -27.06 -19.61
CA GLY A 23 -0.48 -27.05 -20.54
C GLY A 23 0.85 -26.70 -19.87
N GLU A 24 0.87 -25.68 -19.01
CA GLU A 24 2.08 -25.33 -18.25
C GLU A 24 2.46 -26.39 -17.22
N GLN A 25 1.49 -27.02 -16.56
CA GLN A 25 1.73 -28.12 -15.62
C GLN A 25 2.43 -29.29 -16.32
N GLU A 26 1.91 -29.71 -17.46
CA GLU A 26 2.49 -30.78 -18.29
C GLU A 26 3.89 -30.40 -18.81
N PHE A 27 4.04 -29.16 -19.26
CA PHE A 27 5.29 -28.63 -19.78
C PHE A 27 6.40 -28.61 -18.72
N ILE A 28 6.14 -28.03 -17.55
CA ILE A 28 7.09 -27.96 -16.44
C ILE A 28 7.47 -29.38 -15.99
N LYS A 29 6.50 -30.31 -15.91
CA LYS A 29 6.78 -31.70 -15.56
C LYS A 29 7.71 -32.37 -16.58
N LYS A 30 7.44 -32.19 -17.88
CA LYS A 30 8.29 -32.71 -18.97
C LYS A 30 9.71 -32.18 -18.87
N LYS A 31 9.88 -30.86 -18.73
CA LYS A 31 11.20 -30.21 -18.65
C LYS A 31 11.96 -30.56 -17.37
N ALA A 32 11.25 -30.69 -16.26
CA ALA A 32 11.85 -31.12 -15.00
C ALA A 32 12.47 -32.54 -15.13
N ILE A 33 11.76 -33.48 -15.77
CA ILE A 33 12.26 -34.84 -16.03
C ILE A 33 13.43 -34.81 -17.03
N GLU A 34 13.26 -34.11 -18.15
CA GLU A 34 14.26 -34.01 -19.23
C GLU A 34 15.62 -33.50 -18.72
N PHE A 35 15.60 -32.45 -17.89
CA PHE A 35 16.81 -31.79 -17.41
C PHE A 35 17.17 -32.13 -15.94
N ASN A 36 16.48 -33.09 -15.31
CA ASN A 36 16.67 -33.47 -13.91
C ASN A 36 16.69 -32.26 -12.94
N PHE A 37 15.61 -31.47 -12.95
CA PHE A 37 15.47 -30.30 -12.07
C PHE A 37 15.57 -30.69 -10.59
N SER A 38 16.22 -29.85 -9.79
CA SER A 38 16.23 -29.95 -8.32
C SER A 38 14.91 -29.44 -7.75
N HIS A 39 14.70 -29.65 -6.46
CA HIS A 39 13.54 -29.09 -5.77
C HIS A 39 13.47 -27.56 -5.92
N GLN A 40 14.61 -26.87 -5.85
CA GLN A 40 14.68 -25.43 -5.99
C GLN A 40 14.41 -24.98 -7.43
N ASP A 41 14.88 -25.72 -8.43
CA ASP A 41 14.63 -25.41 -9.84
C ASP A 41 13.13 -25.52 -10.17
N ILE A 42 12.45 -26.56 -9.66
CA ILE A 42 11.00 -26.73 -9.82
C ILE A 42 10.26 -25.56 -9.19
N LYS A 43 10.56 -25.25 -7.93
CA LYS A 43 9.91 -24.14 -7.21
C LYS A 43 10.10 -22.81 -7.95
N GLN A 44 11.31 -22.50 -8.39
CA GLN A 44 11.59 -21.26 -9.13
C GLN A 44 10.86 -21.21 -10.46
N THR A 45 10.83 -22.32 -11.20
CA THR A 45 10.11 -22.38 -12.49
C THR A 45 8.61 -22.18 -12.30
N VAL A 46 8.03 -22.77 -11.25
CA VAL A 46 6.61 -22.59 -10.91
C VAL A 46 6.31 -21.16 -10.46
N ASP A 47 7.17 -20.56 -9.64
CA ASP A 47 7.01 -19.16 -9.23
C ASP A 47 7.07 -18.22 -10.44
N ILE A 48 8.03 -18.41 -11.36
CA ILE A 48 8.15 -17.64 -12.61
C ILE A 48 6.90 -17.82 -13.47
N ALA A 49 6.47 -19.06 -13.73
CA ALA A 49 5.27 -19.33 -14.53
C ALA A 49 4.03 -18.63 -13.94
N ARG A 50 3.91 -18.65 -12.60
CA ARG A 50 2.81 -17.98 -11.92
C ARG A 50 2.89 -16.47 -12.07
N ASP A 51 4.07 -15.88 -11.90
CA ASP A 51 4.28 -14.44 -12.04
C ASP A 51 3.97 -13.97 -13.48
N LEU A 52 4.40 -14.70 -14.51
CA LEU A 52 4.07 -14.39 -15.92
C LEU A 52 2.55 -14.36 -16.16
N THR A 53 1.84 -15.34 -15.59
CA THR A 53 0.37 -15.39 -15.67
C THR A 53 -0.28 -14.19 -14.98
N LEU A 54 0.21 -13.79 -13.80
CA LEU A 54 -0.30 -12.63 -13.08
C LEU A 54 -0.05 -11.34 -13.87
N TRP A 55 1.16 -11.18 -14.39
CA TRP A 55 1.63 -9.99 -15.11
C TRP A 55 1.05 -9.85 -16.51
N ASP A 56 0.38 -10.88 -17.02
CA ASP A 56 -0.05 -10.95 -18.42
C ASP A 56 1.11 -10.85 -19.41
N GLU A 57 2.25 -11.48 -19.08
CA GLU A 57 3.50 -11.45 -19.86
C GLU A 57 3.78 -12.80 -20.53
N GLY A 58 2.72 -13.47 -21.01
CA GLY A 58 2.79 -14.78 -21.63
C GLY A 58 2.94 -15.93 -20.62
N SER A 59 3.48 -17.05 -21.08
CA SER A 59 3.63 -18.28 -20.31
C SER A 59 5.09 -18.71 -20.19
N ILE A 60 5.36 -19.63 -19.26
CA ILE A 60 6.69 -20.24 -19.15
C ILE A 60 7.08 -21.02 -20.43
N MET A 61 6.10 -21.49 -21.21
CA MET A 61 6.35 -22.20 -22.46
C MET A 61 6.95 -21.27 -23.51
N ASP A 62 6.48 -20.03 -23.57
CA ASP A 62 6.97 -19.02 -24.52
C ASP A 62 8.45 -18.73 -24.26
N ILE A 63 8.82 -18.49 -23.00
CA ILE A 63 10.22 -18.29 -22.59
C ILE A 63 11.08 -19.49 -22.99
N PHE A 64 10.63 -20.72 -22.78
CA PHE A 64 11.43 -21.89 -23.14
C PHE A 64 11.50 -22.13 -24.66
N SER A 65 10.44 -21.81 -25.42
CA SER A 65 10.35 -22.07 -26.86
C SER A 65 11.39 -21.29 -27.67
N GLU A 66 11.76 -20.09 -27.24
CA GLU A 66 12.87 -19.31 -27.84
C GLU A 66 14.21 -20.06 -27.78
N TYR A 67 14.36 -20.99 -26.83
CA TYR A 67 15.61 -21.70 -26.59
C TYR A 67 15.68 -23.09 -27.20
N GLU A 68 14.55 -23.70 -27.55
CA GLU A 68 14.54 -24.99 -28.25
C GLU A 68 15.06 -24.86 -29.70
N LEU A 69 15.08 -23.64 -30.26
CA LEU A 69 15.65 -23.33 -31.58
C LEU A 69 17.19 -23.28 -31.59
N HIS A 70 17.83 -23.20 -30.42
CA HIS A 70 19.29 -23.21 -30.27
C HIS A 70 19.73 -24.43 -29.45
N THR A 71 20.87 -25.02 -29.80
CA THR A 71 21.44 -26.31 -29.32
C THR A 71 21.80 -26.41 -27.83
N LEU A 72 21.05 -25.78 -26.93
CA LEU A 72 21.29 -25.79 -25.49
C LEU A 72 20.80 -27.12 -24.88
N ARG A 73 21.72 -28.03 -24.61
CA ARG A 73 21.42 -29.32 -23.94
C ARG A 73 21.68 -29.29 -22.43
N GLU A 74 22.25 -28.20 -21.91
CA GLU A 74 22.67 -28.12 -20.51
C GLU A 74 21.64 -27.39 -19.65
N LYS A 75 21.12 -28.11 -18.63
CA LYS A 75 20.20 -27.61 -17.60
C LYS A 75 20.56 -26.22 -17.08
N LYS A 76 21.84 -26.01 -16.74
CA LYS A 76 22.33 -24.77 -16.12
C LYS A 76 22.11 -23.58 -17.05
N THR A 77 22.42 -23.73 -18.32
CA THR A 77 22.34 -22.67 -19.33
C THR A 77 20.89 -22.27 -19.59
N ILE A 78 19.98 -23.26 -19.70
CA ILE A 78 18.54 -23.00 -19.87
C ILE A 78 17.98 -22.24 -18.67
N LEU A 79 18.23 -22.72 -17.45
CA LEU A 79 17.72 -22.06 -16.23
C LEU A 79 18.31 -20.66 -16.03
N GLN A 80 19.57 -20.44 -16.40
CA GLN A 80 20.18 -19.10 -16.36
C GLN A 80 19.51 -18.14 -17.34
N LYS A 81 19.14 -18.61 -18.53
CA LYS A 81 18.48 -17.78 -19.54
C LYS A 81 17.04 -17.47 -19.18
N VAL A 82 16.26 -18.47 -18.72
CA VAL A 82 14.91 -18.26 -18.17
C VAL A 82 14.92 -17.21 -17.05
N LYS A 83 15.89 -17.29 -16.14
CA LYS A 83 16.08 -16.27 -15.10
C LYS A 83 16.41 -14.90 -15.67
N LYS A 84 17.27 -14.84 -16.69
CA LYS A 84 17.65 -13.59 -17.34
C LYS A 84 16.44 -12.89 -17.98
N ASP A 85 15.56 -13.61 -18.67
CA ASP A 85 14.38 -13.00 -19.31
C ASP A 85 13.34 -12.59 -18.28
N TYR A 86 13.14 -13.43 -17.26
CA TYR A 86 12.28 -13.09 -16.11
C TYR A 86 12.77 -11.81 -15.40
N GLU A 87 14.08 -11.67 -15.16
CA GLU A 87 14.64 -10.45 -14.58
C GLU A 87 14.53 -9.26 -15.55
N ALA A 88 14.67 -9.47 -16.86
CA ALA A 88 14.44 -8.41 -17.85
C ALA A 88 13.01 -7.87 -17.77
N LEU A 89 12.00 -8.74 -17.64
CA LEU A 89 10.60 -8.36 -17.45
C LEU A 89 10.37 -7.55 -16.17
N LYS A 90 11.05 -7.89 -15.07
CA LYS A 90 11.00 -7.15 -13.79
C LYS A 90 11.66 -5.77 -13.85
N THR A 91 12.66 -5.60 -14.70
CA THR A 91 13.38 -4.32 -14.85
C THR A 91 12.78 -3.40 -15.91
N LYS A 92 11.94 -3.95 -16.79
CA LYS A 92 11.20 -3.16 -17.78
C LYS A 92 10.07 -2.42 -17.07
N ALA A 93 9.89 -1.14 -17.38
CA ALA A 93 8.74 -0.39 -16.91
C ALA A 93 7.44 -1.07 -17.36
N ASN A 94 6.51 -1.25 -16.42
CA ASN A 94 5.21 -1.87 -16.68
C ASN A 94 4.38 -1.02 -17.65
N SER A 95 3.57 -1.64 -18.50
CA SER A 95 2.60 -0.91 -19.33
C SER A 95 1.20 -1.46 -19.08
N TYR A 96 0.24 -0.58 -18.83
CA TYR A 96 -1.17 -0.94 -18.63
C TYR A 96 -2.02 -0.77 -19.90
N LYS A 97 -1.44 -0.32 -21.02
CA LYS A 97 -2.16 0.05 -22.24
C LYS A 97 -3.03 -1.07 -22.83
N ASP A 98 -2.52 -2.29 -22.79
CA ASP A 98 -3.20 -3.50 -23.30
C ASP A 98 -3.48 -4.51 -22.16
N PHE A 99 -3.39 -4.06 -20.91
CA PHE A 99 -3.61 -4.90 -19.74
C PHE A 99 -5.10 -4.91 -19.40
N THR A 100 -5.70 -6.11 -19.39
CA THR A 100 -7.09 -6.26 -18.93
C THR A 100 -7.08 -6.88 -17.54
N PRO A 101 -7.40 -6.12 -16.47
CA PRO A 101 -7.49 -6.68 -15.15
C PRO A 101 -8.60 -7.73 -15.12
N HIS A 102 -8.26 -8.98 -14.81
CA HIS A 102 -9.26 -10.01 -14.61
C HIS A 102 -9.90 -9.82 -13.23
N ILE A 103 -10.89 -8.92 -13.15
CA ILE A 103 -11.68 -8.73 -11.95
C ILE A 103 -12.69 -9.88 -11.90
N GLN A 104 -12.48 -10.85 -11.01
CA GLN A 104 -13.57 -11.75 -10.65
C GLN A 104 -14.65 -10.90 -9.97
N SER A 105 -15.66 -10.52 -10.75
CA SER A 105 -16.83 -9.76 -10.31
C SER A 105 -17.74 -10.53 -9.35
N SER A 106 -17.29 -11.66 -8.79
CA SER A 106 -18.03 -12.32 -7.74
C SER A 106 -18.07 -11.36 -6.57
N GLU A 107 -19.26 -10.84 -6.25
CA GLU A 107 -19.55 -10.10 -5.03
C GLU A 107 -18.69 -10.66 -3.89
N GLN A 108 -17.70 -9.90 -3.42
CA GLN A 108 -16.95 -10.32 -2.24
C GLN A 108 -17.97 -10.37 -1.09
N LYS A 109 -18.39 -11.58 -0.75
CA LYS A 109 -19.34 -11.82 0.34
C LYS A 109 -18.59 -11.69 1.66
N PHE A 110 -18.62 -10.48 2.22
CA PHE A 110 -18.10 -10.25 3.56
C PHE A 110 -19.07 -10.77 4.61
N THR A 111 -18.54 -11.55 5.56
CA THR A 111 -19.22 -11.80 6.83
C THR A 111 -18.86 -10.71 7.81
N PHE A 112 -19.85 -10.07 8.39
CA PHE A 112 -19.63 -9.10 9.46
C PHE A 112 -19.71 -9.79 10.81
N LYS A 113 -18.73 -9.54 11.68
CA LYS A 113 -18.70 -10.03 13.05
C LYS A 113 -18.49 -8.89 14.02
N VAL A 114 -19.17 -8.98 15.15
CA VAL A 114 -18.96 -8.12 16.31
C VAL A 114 -18.43 -9.04 17.41
N GLN A 115 -17.24 -8.75 17.92
CA GLN A 115 -16.61 -9.56 18.96
C GLN A 115 -15.88 -8.68 19.96
N GLU A 116 -15.72 -9.17 21.18
CA GLU A 116 -14.85 -8.52 22.16
C GLU A 116 -13.39 -8.77 21.78
N LYS A 117 -12.57 -7.72 21.84
CA LYS A 117 -11.12 -7.83 21.63
C LYS A 117 -10.35 -7.51 22.91
N GLU A 118 -9.15 -8.02 23.03
CA GLU A 118 -8.23 -7.62 24.10
C GLU A 118 -7.50 -6.33 23.73
N GLY A 119 -7.16 -5.52 24.74
CA GLY A 119 -6.45 -4.25 24.54
C GLY A 119 -7.29 -3.10 23.95
N PHE A 120 -6.70 -1.91 23.89
CA PHE A 120 -7.35 -0.69 23.39
C PHE A 120 -7.37 -0.57 21.86
N GLY A 121 -6.70 -1.49 21.15
CA GLY A 121 -6.43 -1.32 19.72
C GLY A 121 -5.44 -0.18 19.40
N LEU A 122 -4.85 0.46 20.42
CA LEU A 122 -3.83 1.48 20.28
C LEU A 122 -2.43 0.84 20.26
N GLY A 123 -1.64 1.10 19.22
CA GLY A 123 -0.29 0.57 19.08
C GLY A 123 0.61 1.46 18.24
N LEU A 124 1.89 1.10 18.14
CA LEU A 124 2.80 1.72 17.18
C LEU A 124 2.50 1.19 15.77
N CYS A 125 2.62 2.06 14.77
CA CYS A 125 2.55 1.65 13.38
C CYS A 125 3.50 0.47 13.11
N PRO A 126 3.04 -0.64 12.50
CA PRO A 126 3.81 -1.88 12.40
C PRO A 126 5.02 -1.78 11.47
N VAL A 127 5.14 -0.67 10.73
CA VAL A 127 6.29 -0.39 9.85
C VAL A 127 7.26 0.62 10.45
N ALA A 128 7.07 1.02 11.72
CA ALA A 128 8.02 1.87 12.43
C ALA A 128 9.41 1.22 12.47
N SER A 129 10.44 2.00 12.12
CA SER A 129 11.80 1.51 12.05
C SER A 129 12.80 2.65 12.21
N GLU A 130 13.85 2.41 12.99
CA GLU A 130 15.00 3.31 13.11
C GLU A 130 15.83 3.40 11.83
N LYS A 131 15.76 2.37 10.96
CA LYS A 131 16.43 2.34 9.65
C LYS A 131 15.83 3.30 8.63
N THR A 132 14.63 3.81 8.91
CA THR A 132 13.89 4.75 8.08
C THR A 132 13.64 6.03 8.86
N ARG A 133 13.26 7.13 8.19
CA ARG A 133 12.76 8.30 8.92
C ARG A 133 11.27 8.11 9.20
N CYS A 134 10.99 7.68 10.42
CA CYS A 134 9.64 7.33 10.83
C CYS A 134 8.93 8.47 11.57
N CYS A 135 7.64 8.63 11.31
CA CYS A 135 6.76 9.60 11.97
C CYS A 135 6.31 9.16 13.37
N ASN A 136 6.73 7.97 13.84
CA ASN A 136 6.32 7.38 15.11
C ASN A 136 4.79 7.30 15.31
N LEU A 137 4.04 7.17 14.22
CA LEU A 137 2.58 7.15 14.24
C LEU A 137 2.04 6.09 15.21
N LEU A 138 1.13 6.50 16.09
CA LEU A 138 0.26 5.60 16.81
C LEU A 138 -0.95 5.25 15.96
N THR A 139 -1.36 3.99 15.97
CA THR A 139 -2.51 3.50 15.21
C THR A 139 -3.59 3.03 16.15
N LEU A 140 -4.83 3.35 15.84
CA LEU A 140 -6.01 2.93 16.58
C LEU A 140 -6.91 2.06 15.68
N ASP A 141 -6.95 0.77 15.99
CA ASP A 141 -7.66 -0.23 15.20
C ASP A 141 -9.08 -0.47 15.74
N ALA A 142 -10.04 0.19 15.12
CA ALA A 142 -11.47 0.02 15.41
C ALA A 142 -12.11 -1.19 14.68
N VAL A 143 -11.57 -1.48 13.50
CA VAL A 143 -12.09 -2.49 12.56
C VAL A 143 -10.91 -3.27 12.02
N GLU A 144 -11.07 -4.59 11.93
CA GLU A 144 -10.10 -5.47 11.28
C GLU A 144 -10.63 -5.98 9.95
N SER A 145 -9.71 -6.06 8.99
CA SER A 145 -9.95 -6.35 7.59
C SER A 145 -10.63 -5.20 6.85
N CYS A 146 -10.43 -5.16 5.53
CA CYS A 146 -10.94 -4.13 4.64
C CYS A 146 -11.70 -4.81 3.50
N GLY A 147 -12.78 -4.18 3.04
CA GLY A 147 -13.52 -4.70 1.88
C GLY A 147 -13.06 -4.15 0.54
N PHE A 148 -12.00 -3.34 0.51
CA PHE A 148 -11.31 -2.99 -0.72
C PHE A 148 -10.36 -4.11 -1.14
N ASP A 149 -10.12 -4.20 -2.44
CA ASP A 149 -9.32 -5.27 -3.01
C ASP A 149 -8.12 -4.75 -3.80
N CYS A 150 -7.32 -3.89 -3.14
CA CYS A 150 -6.09 -3.39 -3.74
C CYS A 150 -5.05 -4.52 -3.88
N SER A 151 -4.46 -4.66 -5.06
CA SER A 151 -3.48 -5.72 -5.35
C SER A 151 -2.22 -5.63 -4.51
N TYR A 152 -1.85 -4.44 -4.04
CA TYR A 152 -0.69 -4.24 -3.16
C TYR A 152 -1.05 -4.29 -1.66
N CYS A 153 -2.27 -4.66 -1.29
CA CYS A 153 -2.76 -4.54 0.08
C CYS A 153 -2.02 -5.48 1.04
N SER A 154 -1.39 -4.90 2.06
CA SER A 154 -0.74 -5.66 3.14
C SER A 154 -1.76 -6.18 4.17
N ILE A 155 -2.88 -5.48 4.40
CA ILE A 155 -3.91 -5.85 5.39
C ILE A 155 -4.46 -7.27 5.11
N GLN A 156 -4.72 -7.59 3.84
CA GLN A 156 -5.23 -8.91 3.47
C GLN A 156 -4.27 -10.08 3.79
N SER A 157 -2.99 -9.79 4.04
CA SER A 157 -2.01 -10.80 4.47
C SER A 157 -2.02 -11.08 5.97
N PHE A 158 -2.58 -10.15 6.75
CA PHE A 158 -2.61 -10.21 8.22
C PHE A 158 -3.96 -10.68 8.76
N TYR A 159 -5.07 -10.45 8.04
CA TYR A 159 -6.42 -10.74 8.50
C TYR A 159 -7.14 -11.79 7.66
N ASN A 160 -8.15 -12.43 8.26
CA ASN A 160 -8.92 -13.47 7.60
C ASN A 160 -9.69 -12.90 6.40
N GLN A 161 -9.40 -13.45 5.23
CA GLN A 161 -10.06 -13.07 3.98
C GLN A 161 -11.56 -13.38 4.11
N ASN A 162 -12.41 -12.38 3.88
CA ASN A 162 -13.89 -12.42 3.91
C ASN A 162 -14.59 -12.21 5.27
N THR A 163 -13.89 -11.93 6.37
CA THR A 163 -14.56 -11.52 7.63
C THR A 163 -14.13 -10.11 8.05
N ILE A 164 -15.10 -9.20 8.16
CA ILE A 164 -14.91 -7.85 8.73
C ILE A 164 -15.32 -7.90 10.20
N THR A 165 -14.40 -7.51 11.08
CA THR A 165 -14.61 -7.62 12.53
C THR A 165 -14.62 -6.26 13.18
N PHE A 166 -15.71 -5.95 13.89
CA PHE A 166 -15.87 -4.77 14.73
C PHE A 166 -15.64 -5.16 16.19
N ASP A 167 -14.88 -4.33 16.92
CA ASP A 167 -14.69 -4.53 18.35
C ASP A 167 -15.89 -4.00 19.14
N LYS A 168 -16.62 -4.92 19.80
CA LYS A 168 -17.79 -4.61 20.61
C LYS A 168 -17.49 -3.63 21.74
N GLY A 169 -16.28 -3.69 22.31
CA GLY A 169 -15.87 -2.88 23.46
C GLY A 169 -15.20 -1.57 23.07
N PHE A 170 -15.10 -1.24 21.77
CA PHE A 170 -14.26 -0.15 21.27
C PHE A 170 -14.56 1.22 21.91
N ALA A 171 -15.85 1.58 22.01
CA ALA A 171 -16.26 2.86 22.58
C ALA A 171 -15.87 2.99 24.06
N ASP A 172 -16.08 1.93 24.86
CA ASP A 172 -15.76 1.95 26.29
C ASP A 172 -14.26 1.89 26.54
N LYS A 173 -13.50 1.18 25.69
CA LYS A 173 -12.04 1.24 25.70
C LYS A 173 -11.54 2.65 25.46
N LEU A 174 -12.05 3.35 24.45
CA LEU A 174 -11.64 4.73 24.17
C LEU A 174 -11.94 5.70 25.33
N LYS A 175 -13.09 5.55 26.01
CA LYS A 175 -13.40 6.35 27.21
C LYS A 175 -12.41 6.10 28.36
N ASN A 176 -11.91 4.88 28.47
CA ASN A 176 -11.02 4.45 29.56
C ASN A 176 -9.53 4.66 29.25
N LEU A 177 -9.18 4.95 27.99
CA LEU A 177 -7.81 5.23 27.57
C LEU A 177 -7.29 6.49 28.28
N LYS A 178 -6.15 6.38 28.96
CA LYS A 178 -5.48 7.49 29.65
C LYS A 178 -4.29 7.94 28.82
N LEU A 179 -4.36 9.17 28.31
CA LEU A 179 -3.26 9.86 27.63
C LEU A 179 -2.76 10.99 28.51
N ASP A 180 -1.47 11.33 28.38
CA ASP A 180 -0.92 12.50 29.05
C ASP A 180 -1.47 13.77 28.39
N LYS A 181 -2.17 14.60 29.16
CA LYS A 181 -2.78 15.83 28.63
C LYS A 181 -1.74 16.90 28.28
N ASN A 182 -0.51 16.77 28.78
CA ASN A 182 0.59 17.71 28.56
C ASN A 182 1.47 17.30 27.37
N LYS A 183 1.01 16.37 26.53
CA LYS A 183 1.72 15.91 25.34
C LYS A 183 0.79 15.90 24.12
N THR A 184 1.28 16.36 22.97
CA THR A 184 0.54 16.22 21.71
C THR A 184 0.74 14.81 21.14
N TYR A 185 -0.34 14.17 20.70
CA TYR A 185 -0.29 12.87 20.03
C TYR A 185 -0.80 12.97 18.60
N HIS A 186 -0.23 12.19 17.69
CA HIS A 186 -0.83 11.91 16.38
C HIS A 186 -1.24 10.44 16.35
N ILE A 187 -2.56 10.23 16.29
CA ILE A 187 -3.16 8.90 16.25
C ILE A 187 -3.88 8.74 14.92
N GLY A 188 -3.41 7.80 14.11
CA GLY A 188 -4.02 7.42 12.85
C GLY A 188 -5.01 6.29 13.03
N THR A 189 -6.08 6.33 12.26
CA THR A 189 -6.95 5.19 12.00
C THR A 189 -6.66 4.64 10.60
N GLY A 190 -7.17 3.45 10.30
CA GLY A 190 -7.04 2.87 8.96
C GLY A 190 -5.76 2.05 8.75
N GLN A 191 -5.15 1.56 9.84
CA GLN A 191 -4.01 0.64 9.78
C GLN A 191 -4.46 -0.80 9.49
N SER A 192 -5.56 -1.22 10.10
CA SER A 192 -6.12 -2.59 9.99
C SER A 192 -7.40 -2.67 9.16
N SER A 193 -7.90 -1.52 8.68
CA SER A 193 -9.05 -1.38 7.77
C SER A 193 -8.98 -0.03 7.03
N ASP A 194 -10.02 0.37 6.31
CA ASP A 194 -10.20 1.74 5.83
C ASP A 194 -11.11 2.53 6.78
N SER A 195 -10.71 3.74 7.19
CA SER A 195 -11.38 4.47 8.27
C SER A 195 -12.81 4.87 7.96
N LEU A 196 -13.15 5.09 6.69
CA LEU A 196 -14.45 5.63 6.28
C LEU A 196 -15.31 4.62 5.50
N MET A 197 -14.72 3.54 5.01
CA MET A 197 -15.42 2.54 4.20
C MET A 197 -16.78 2.11 4.80
N PHE A 198 -16.81 1.78 6.08
CA PHE A 198 -18.02 1.25 6.73
C PHE A 198 -18.93 2.32 7.35
N GLY A 199 -18.61 3.62 7.21
CA GLY A 199 -19.34 4.70 7.87
C GLY A 199 -19.40 4.51 9.38
N ASN A 200 -20.49 4.96 10.02
CA ASN A 200 -20.70 4.84 11.46
C ASN A 200 -21.30 3.49 11.90
N ARG A 201 -20.95 2.40 11.20
CA ARG A 201 -21.42 1.07 11.58
C ARG A 201 -20.87 0.70 12.96
N GLU A 202 -21.70 0.05 13.78
CA GLU A 202 -21.42 -0.27 15.20
C GLU A 202 -20.99 0.95 16.05
N GLY A 203 -21.32 2.18 15.64
CA GLY A 203 -21.00 3.40 16.40
C GLY A 203 -19.50 3.77 16.41
N VAL A 204 -18.71 3.27 15.45
CA VAL A 204 -17.25 3.51 15.41
C VAL A 204 -16.91 5.00 15.27
N LEU A 205 -17.62 5.73 14.40
CA LEU A 205 -17.35 7.16 14.19
C LEU A 205 -17.87 7.99 15.37
N ASP A 206 -18.98 7.60 16.02
CA ASP A 206 -19.43 8.20 17.28
C ASP A 206 -18.33 8.09 18.35
N ALA A 207 -17.77 6.90 18.54
CA ALA A 207 -16.73 6.64 19.50
C ALA A 207 -15.47 7.47 19.24
N LEU A 208 -15.03 7.56 17.98
CA LEU A 208 -13.87 8.34 17.56
C LEU A 208 -14.09 9.85 17.71
N PHE A 209 -15.27 10.36 17.34
CA PHE A 209 -15.60 11.78 17.51
C PHE A 209 -15.64 12.15 19.00
N ASN A 210 -16.27 11.32 19.84
CA ASN A 210 -16.28 11.54 21.28
C ASN A 210 -14.87 11.47 21.88
N PHE A 211 -14.03 10.55 21.42
CA PHE A 211 -12.63 10.47 21.83
C PHE A 211 -11.86 11.74 21.45
N ALA A 212 -12.01 12.24 20.23
CA ALA A 212 -11.36 13.47 19.77
C ALA A 212 -11.81 14.69 20.59
N LYS A 213 -13.12 14.83 20.87
CA LYS A 213 -13.67 15.92 21.72
C LYS A 213 -13.08 15.92 23.13
N ASN A 214 -12.93 14.74 23.71
CA ASN A 214 -12.45 14.59 25.09
C ASN A 214 -10.91 14.69 25.21
N ASN A 215 -10.17 14.66 24.09
CA ASN A 215 -8.71 14.69 24.06
C ASN A 215 -8.23 15.74 23.05
N PRO A 216 -8.36 17.04 23.36
CA PRO A 216 -8.00 18.12 22.43
C PRO A 216 -6.50 18.17 22.10
N ASN A 217 -5.64 17.51 22.87
CA ASN A 217 -4.21 17.35 22.60
C ASN A 217 -3.88 16.23 21.58
N VAL A 218 -4.89 15.49 21.10
CA VAL A 218 -4.71 14.42 20.10
C VAL A 218 -5.10 14.91 18.73
N ILE A 219 -4.20 14.81 17.76
CA ILE A 219 -4.52 14.93 16.34
C ILE A 219 -4.98 13.55 15.87
N LEU A 220 -6.27 13.42 15.57
CA LEU A 220 -6.89 12.17 15.13
C LEU A 220 -7.03 12.15 13.61
N GLU A 221 -6.34 11.23 12.95
CA GLU A 221 -6.31 11.12 11.50
C GLU A 221 -7.20 9.97 10.99
N PHE A 222 -8.07 10.27 10.02
CA PHE A 222 -8.86 9.29 9.28
C PHE A 222 -8.27 9.08 7.90
N LYS A 223 -7.69 7.90 7.64
CA LYS A 223 -7.11 7.54 6.33
C LYS A 223 -8.11 6.77 5.50
N THR A 224 -8.34 7.20 4.26
CA THR A 224 -9.30 6.51 3.40
C THR A 224 -8.93 6.47 1.90
N LYS A 225 -9.51 5.49 1.20
CA LYS A 225 -9.67 5.40 -0.27
C LYS A 225 -11.14 5.48 -0.70
N SER A 226 -12.05 5.77 0.22
CA SER A 226 -13.49 5.85 -0.02
C SER A 226 -13.97 7.28 -0.30
N ASP A 227 -15.21 7.38 -0.77
CA ASP A 227 -16.00 8.61 -0.85
C ASP A 227 -17.10 8.69 0.23
N ASN A 228 -17.07 7.79 1.22
CA ASN A 228 -18.10 7.68 2.25
C ASN A 228 -17.92 8.73 3.37
N ILE A 229 -18.21 9.99 3.04
CA ILE A 229 -18.03 11.14 3.93
C ILE A 229 -19.33 11.63 4.58
N LYS A 230 -20.46 10.95 4.35
CA LYS A 230 -21.79 11.41 4.78
C LYS A 230 -21.82 11.80 6.27
N TYR A 231 -21.23 10.97 7.11
CA TYR A 231 -21.17 11.21 8.55
C TYR A 231 -20.49 12.53 8.92
N PHE A 232 -19.41 12.93 8.23
CA PHE A 232 -18.72 14.21 8.45
C PHE A 232 -19.52 15.40 7.93
N LEU A 233 -20.36 15.18 6.90
CA LEU A 233 -21.22 16.23 6.36
C LEU A 233 -22.41 16.52 7.29
N GLU A 234 -22.90 15.52 8.01
CA GLU A 234 -24.12 15.60 8.83
C GLU A 234 -23.84 15.91 10.32
N ASN A 235 -22.59 15.84 10.77
CA ASN A 235 -22.22 16.03 12.16
C ASN A 235 -21.23 17.18 12.36
N ASP A 236 -21.15 17.66 13.61
CA ASP A 236 -20.13 18.60 14.05
C ASP A 236 -18.80 17.88 14.29
N VAL A 237 -17.78 18.28 13.53
CA VAL A 237 -16.48 17.60 13.47
C VAL A 237 -15.51 18.28 14.44
N PRO A 238 -14.94 17.55 15.41
CA PRO A 238 -13.92 18.09 16.31
C PRO A 238 -12.73 18.69 15.55
N LYS A 239 -12.25 19.87 15.99
CA LYS A 239 -11.19 20.63 15.32
C LYS A 239 -9.85 19.90 15.21
N ASN A 240 -9.62 18.94 16.09
CA ASN A 240 -8.42 18.11 16.14
C ASN A 240 -8.50 16.86 15.26
N ILE A 241 -9.52 16.75 14.40
CA ILE A 241 -9.64 15.70 13.40
C ILE A 241 -9.10 16.18 12.06
N ILE A 242 -8.32 15.32 11.40
CA ILE A 242 -7.92 15.47 10.00
C ILE A 242 -8.38 14.26 9.19
N VAL A 243 -8.72 14.48 7.92
CA VAL A 243 -9.13 13.40 7.02
C VAL A 243 -8.19 13.35 5.82
N THR A 244 -7.56 12.22 5.58
CA THR A 244 -6.54 12.08 4.55
C THR A 244 -6.91 11.00 3.55
N TRP A 245 -6.63 11.30 2.27
CA TRP A 245 -6.92 10.40 1.17
C TRP A 245 -5.65 9.78 0.63
N SER A 246 -5.66 8.46 0.45
CA SER A 246 -4.68 7.83 -0.43
C SER A 246 -5.05 8.15 -1.87
N LEU A 247 -4.15 8.77 -2.63
CA LEU A 247 -4.36 9.13 -4.02
C LEU A 247 -3.37 8.37 -4.91
N ASN A 248 -3.83 8.11 -6.13
CA ASN A 248 -3.04 7.48 -7.16
C ASN A 248 -3.47 8.02 -8.54
N THR A 249 -2.73 7.66 -9.58
CA THR A 249 -3.16 7.91 -10.95
C THR A 249 -4.39 7.06 -11.29
N GLN A 250 -5.21 7.52 -12.23
CA GLN A 250 -6.42 6.79 -12.62
C GLN A 250 -6.06 5.41 -13.18
N THR A 251 -4.95 5.31 -13.93
CA THR A 251 -4.37 4.04 -14.38
C THR A 251 -4.15 3.04 -13.26
N ILE A 252 -3.53 3.44 -12.13
CA ILE A 252 -3.33 2.52 -11.00
C ILE A 252 -4.64 2.22 -10.29
N ILE A 253 -5.54 3.18 -10.16
CA ILE A 253 -6.83 2.94 -9.48
C ILE A 253 -7.65 1.88 -10.21
N ASP A 254 -7.77 2.00 -11.54
CA ASP A 254 -8.57 1.08 -12.35
C ASP A 254 -7.99 -0.34 -12.39
N ASN A 255 -6.66 -0.44 -12.41
CA ASN A 255 -5.99 -1.72 -12.58
C ASN A 255 -5.63 -2.42 -11.26
N GLU A 256 -5.43 -1.68 -10.16
CA GLU A 256 -4.81 -2.22 -8.95
C GLU A 256 -5.50 -1.81 -7.65
N GLU A 257 -6.50 -0.90 -7.66
CA GLU A 257 -7.25 -0.46 -6.46
C GLU A 257 -8.74 -0.82 -6.54
N HIS A 258 -9.04 -2.11 -6.74
CA HIS A 258 -10.40 -2.57 -6.93
C HIS A 258 -11.32 -2.27 -5.73
N LEU A 259 -12.61 -2.02 -6.05
CA LEU A 259 -13.68 -1.69 -5.10
C LEU A 259 -13.50 -0.38 -4.32
N THR A 260 -12.45 0.40 -4.60
CA THR A 260 -12.23 1.72 -4.01
C THR A 260 -12.99 2.82 -4.78
N ALA A 261 -13.01 4.04 -4.24
CA ALA A 261 -13.51 5.18 -5.00
C ALA A 261 -12.50 5.60 -6.08
N SER A 262 -12.97 6.05 -7.24
CA SER A 262 -12.14 6.67 -8.29
C SER A 262 -11.37 7.91 -7.79
N LEU A 263 -10.34 8.34 -8.52
CA LEU A 263 -9.58 9.56 -8.18
C LEU A 263 -10.50 10.78 -7.98
N GLU A 264 -11.41 11.02 -8.91
CA GLU A 264 -12.35 12.14 -8.86
C GLU A 264 -13.21 12.13 -7.62
N LYS A 265 -13.78 10.97 -7.28
CA LYS A 265 -14.59 10.81 -6.06
C LYS A 265 -13.80 11.10 -4.79
N ARG A 266 -12.53 10.67 -4.71
CA ARG A 266 -11.66 10.96 -3.56
C ARG A 266 -11.38 12.47 -3.44
N ILE A 267 -10.96 13.10 -4.54
CA ILE A 267 -10.69 14.55 -4.58
C ILE A 267 -11.95 15.36 -4.25
N ASN A 268 -13.10 15.01 -4.83
CA ASN A 268 -14.36 15.69 -4.58
C ASN A 268 -14.83 15.54 -3.13
N SER A 269 -14.61 14.37 -2.52
CA SER A 269 -14.91 14.16 -1.11
C SER A 269 -13.99 14.99 -0.20
N ALA A 270 -12.69 15.03 -0.50
CA ALA A 270 -11.74 15.90 0.20
C ALA A 270 -12.12 17.38 0.08
N ARG A 271 -12.52 17.83 -1.12
CA ARG A 271 -12.97 19.20 -1.37
C ARG A 271 -14.19 19.56 -0.53
N LYS A 272 -15.21 18.70 -0.50
CA LYS A 272 -16.41 18.88 0.33
C LYS A 272 -16.11 18.98 1.83
N LEU A 273 -15.13 18.23 2.33
CA LEU A 273 -14.73 18.35 3.74
C LEU A 273 -13.94 19.63 4.00
N ALA A 274 -13.03 20.01 3.10
CA ALA A 274 -12.29 21.26 3.19
C ALA A 274 -13.21 22.49 3.12
N ASP A 275 -14.30 22.45 2.35
CA ASP A 275 -15.34 23.50 2.32
C ASP A 275 -16.07 23.67 3.66
N LYS A 276 -16.04 22.64 4.53
CA LYS A 276 -16.52 22.69 5.92
C LYS A 276 -15.41 23.04 6.93
N ASP A 277 -14.27 23.55 6.46
CA ASP A 277 -13.07 23.85 7.26
C ASP A 277 -12.46 22.64 7.99
N ILE A 278 -12.79 21.42 7.56
CA ILE A 278 -12.13 20.20 8.04
C ILE A 278 -10.81 20.09 7.29
N LYS A 279 -9.68 20.00 8.02
CA LYS A 279 -8.37 19.93 7.38
C LYS A 279 -8.16 18.57 6.72
N VAL A 280 -7.58 18.61 5.52
CA VAL A 280 -7.37 17.42 4.69
C VAL A 280 -5.89 17.12 4.47
N GLY A 281 -5.58 15.95 3.93
CA GLY A 281 -4.22 15.58 3.55
C GLY A 281 -4.20 14.50 2.48
N PHE A 282 -3.04 14.33 1.83
CA PHE A 282 -2.91 13.45 0.68
C PHE A 282 -1.73 12.49 0.84
N HIS A 283 -2.00 11.20 0.69
CA HIS A 283 -0.99 10.15 0.72
C HIS A 283 -0.81 9.57 -0.67
N PHE A 284 0.36 9.75 -1.27
CA PHE A 284 0.80 9.00 -2.44
C PHE A 284 1.65 7.82 -1.94
N HIS A 285 0.95 6.82 -1.38
CA HIS A 285 1.57 5.62 -0.86
C HIS A 285 0.70 4.41 -1.22
N PRO A 286 1.07 3.63 -2.24
CA PRO A 286 2.32 3.72 -3.02
C PRO A 286 2.26 4.67 -4.23
N ILE A 287 3.39 5.31 -4.56
CA ILE A 287 3.73 5.71 -5.94
C ILE A 287 4.20 4.46 -6.69
N VAL A 288 3.71 4.26 -7.91
CA VAL A 288 3.95 3.07 -8.74
C VAL A 288 4.58 3.48 -10.06
N GLU A 289 5.67 2.80 -10.43
CA GLU A 289 6.34 2.95 -11.73
C GLU A 289 5.60 2.19 -12.82
N TYR A 290 5.32 2.87 -13.93
CA TYR A 290 4.83 2.30 -15.18
C TYR A 290 5.11 3.29 -16.32
N GLU A 291 4.95 2.88 -17.57
CA GLU A 291 5.15 3.73 -18.73
C GLU A 291 4.28 5.00 -18.65
N GLY A 292 4.91 6.18 -18.65
CA GLY A 292 4.21 7.46 -18.56
C GLY A 292 3.76 7.90 -17.15
N TYR A 293 4.14 7.17 -16.09
CA TYR A 293 3.65 7.44 -14.73
C TYR A 293 3.93 8.88 -14.24
N LEU A 294 5.13 9.43 -14.50
CA LEU A 294 5.49 10.78 -14.06
C LEU A 294 4.53 11.84 -14.58
N ASP A 295 4.14 11.75 -15.86
CA ASP A 295 3.20 12.69 -16.48
C ASP A 295 1.79 12.53 -15.90
N GLU A 296 1.35 11.29 -15.65
CA GLU A 296 0.05 11.05 -15.04
C GLU A 296 -0.01 11.57 -13.59
N TYR A 297 1.01 11.30 -12.78
CA TYR A 297 1.09 11.84 -11.41
C TYR A 297 1.18 13.36 -11.40
N GLN A 298 1.95 13.96 -12.32
CA GLN A 298 2.04 15.41 -12.46
C GLN A 298 0.65 16.05 -12.64
N ARG A 299 -0.21 15.46 -13.47
CA ARG A 299 -1.61 15.93 -13.64
C ARG A 299 -2.42 15.81 -12.34
N VAL A 300 -2.21 14.77 -11.54
CA VAL A 300 -2.85 14.64 -10.22
C VAL A 300 -2.38 15.76 -9.29
N TYR A 301 -1.08 16.04 -9.24
CA TYR A 301 -0.52 17.11 -8.40
C TYR A 301 -1.05 18.48 -8.80
N GLU A 302 -1.05 18.79 -10.10
CA GLU A 302 -1.62 20.03 -10.66
C GLU A 302 -3.09 20.19 -10.30
N LYS A 303 -3.86 19.11 -10.40
CA LYS A 303 -5.26 19.12 -10.00
C LYS A 303 -5.44 19.46 -8.53
N LEU A 304 -4.61 18.92 -7.63
CA LEU A 304 -4.67 19.26 -6.21
C LEU A 304 -4.30 20.71 -5.94
N LEU A 305 -3.28 21.24 -6.63
CA LEU A 305 -2.88 22.65 -6.52
C LEU A 305 -3.99 23.62 -6.96
N VAL A 306 -4.81 23.22 -7.94
CA VAL A 306 -5.96 24.01 -8.41
C VAL A 306 -7.14 23.91 -7.45
N GLN A 307 -7.39 22.73 -6.89
CA GLN A 307 -8.60 22.46 -6.09
C GLN A 307 -8.46 22.80 -4.61
N PHE A 308 -7.24 22.93 -4.09
CA PHE A 308 -6.99 23.16 -2.66
C PHE A 308 -6.04 24.31 -2.42
N HIS A 309 -6.33 25.08 -1.38
CA HIS A 309 -5.40 26.04 -0.82
C HIS A 309 -4.50 25.36 0.20
N SER A 310 -3.25 25.83 0.32
CA SER A 310 -2.28 25.23 1.24
C SER A 310 -2.71 25.29 2.71
N TYR A 311 -3.55 26.24 3.12
CA TYR A 311 -4.07 26.31 4.49
C TYR A 311 -5.09 25.21 4.83
N GLU A 312 -5.68 24.58 3.83
CA GLU A 312 -6.65 23.48 3.98
C GLU A 312 -5.95 22.12 4.12
N VAL A 313 -4.71 22.04 3.61
CA VAL A 313 -3.93 20.82 3.53
C VAL A 313 -2.90 20.77 4.65
N VAL A 314 -2.98 19.73 5.48
CA VAL A 314 -2.08 19.50 6.62
C VAL A 314 -0.78 18.84 6.17
N LEU A 315 -0.90 17.84 5.31
CA LEU A 315 0.22 17.01 4.88
C LEU A 315 0.07 16.54 3.43
N VAL A 316 1.23 16.30 2.81
CA VAL A 316 1.37 15.41 1.64
C VAL A 316 2.48 14.42 1.94
N SER A 317 2.22 13.12 1.78
CA SER A 317 3.25 12.10 1.99
C SER A 317 3.51 11.27 0.75
N PHE A 318 4.76 10.82 0.59
CA PHE A 318 5.16 9.90 -0.47
C PHE A 318 5.65 8.58 0.11
N GLY A 319 5.44 7.49 -0.61
CA GLY A 319 5.99 6.18 -0.28
C GLY A 319 5.95 5.28 -1.50
N THR A 320 6.86 4.33 -1.59
CA THR A 320 6.91 3.40 -2.73
C THR A 320 6.25 2.06 -2.42
N LEU A 321 5.96 1.28 -3.47
CA LEU A 321 5.59 -0.13 -3.29
C LEU A 321 6.65 -0.84 -2.45
N THR A 322 6.19 -1.45 -1.36
CA THR A 322 7.06 -2.20 -0.46
C THR A 322 6.40 -3.52 -0.11
N PHE A 323 7.03 -4.61 -0.52
CA PHE A 323 6.52 -5.96 -0.34
C PHE A 323 7.31 -6.73 0.71
N ILE A 324 6.57 -7.46 1.55
CA ILE A 324 7.09 -8.54 2.37
C ILE A 324 6.83 -9.89 1.68
N LYS A 325 7.65 -10.90 1.97
CA LYS A 325 7.51 -12.24 1.38
C LYS A 325 6.08 -12.84 1.52
N PRO A 326 5.37 -12.69 2.66
CA PRO A 326 4.00 -13.17 2.79
C PRO A 326 3.03 -12.54 1.77
N VAL A 327 3.16 -11.24 1.48
CA VAL A 327 2.29 -10.54 0.52
C VAL A 327 2.50 -11.08 -0.89
N ILE A 328 3.75 -11.21 -1.35
CA ILE A 328 4.05 -11.78 -2.68
C ILE A 328 3.50 -13.21 -2.79
N LYS A 329 3.70 -14.03 -1.74
CA LYS A 329 3.17 -15.39 -1.69
C LYS A 329 1.64 -15.40 -1.78
N GLN A 330 0.96 -14.50 -1.06
CA GLN A 330 -0.49 -14.39 -1.13
C GLN A 330 -0.96 -14.01 -2.53
N LEU A 331 -0.31 -13.02 -3.17
CA LEU A 331 -0.67 -12.56 -4.51
C LEU A 331 -0.60 -13.68 -5.55
N ARG A 332 0.46 -14.51 -5.48
CA ARG A 332 0.58 -15.71 -6.31
C ARG A 332 -0.53 -16.74 -6.12
N GLY A 333 -1.17 -16.76 -4.95
CA GLY A 333 -2.28 -17.66 -4.65
C GLY A 333 -3.66 -17.19 -5.12
N ARG A 334 -3.80 -15.90 -5.48
CA ARG A 334 -5.07 -15.30 -5.88
C ARG A 334 -5.34 -15.50 -7.38
N ASP A 335 -6.60 -15.53 -7.78
CA ASP A 335 -7.03 -15.76 -9.16
C ASP A 335 -7.42 -14.44 -9.86
N PHE A 336 -6.43 -13.59 -10.09
CA PHE A 336 -6.57 -12.32 -10.81
C PHE A 336 -5.26 -11.97 -11.55
N LYS A 337 -5.31 -10.97 -12.43
CA LYS A 337 -4.12 -10.41 -13.08
C LYS A 337 -3.71 -9.13 -12.36
N THR A 338 -2.41 -8.88 -12.24
CA THR A 338 -1.82 -7.66 -11.67
C THR A 338 -0.42 -7.47 -12.21
N LYS A 339 0.02 -6.23 -12.43
CA LYS A 339 1.43 -5.91 -12.73
C LYS A 339 2.18 -5.39 -11.51
N ILE A 340 1.52 -5.32 -10.35
CA ILE A 340 2.06 -4.64 -9.16
C ILE A 340 3.32 -5.28 -8.57
N THR A 341 3.54 -6.57 -8.81
CA THR A 341 4.75 -7.30 -8.40
C THR A 341 5.81 -7.38 -9.50
N GLN A 342 5.54 -6.86 -10.70
CA GLN A 342 6.50 -6.77 -11.80
C GLN A 342 7.43 -5.59 -11.54
N ILE A 343 8.30 -5.73 -10.54
CA ILE A 343 9.30 -4.73 -10.14
C ILE A 343 10.64 -5.39 -9.83
N PRO A 344 11.77 -4.65 -9.76
CA PRO A 344 13.08 -5.24 -9.52
C PRO A 344 13.24 -5.98 -8.17
N HIS A 345 12.46 -5.62 -7.14
CA HIS A 345 12.52 -6.18 -5.78
C HIS A 345 13.88 -6.01 -5.07
N ILE A 346 14.39 -4.78 -5.01
CA ILE A 346 15.62 -4.43 -4.26
C ILE A 346 15.35 -4.43 -2.75
N ASP A 347 16.32 -4.85 -1.93
CA ASP A 347 16.18 -4.82 -0.47
C ASP A 347 15.86 -3.41 0.05
N ALA A 348 14.88 -3.35 0.93
CA ALA A 348 14.40 -2.14 1.60
C ALA A 348 14.23 -2.46 3.09
N SER A 349 15.35 -2.66 3.80
CA SER A 349 15.37 -2.95 5.24
C SER A 349 14.63 -4.25 5.62
N GLY A 350 14.91 -5.34 4.89
CA GLY A 350 14.26 -6.65 5.12
C GLY A 350 12.90 -6.81 4.42
N LYS A 351 12.50 -5.80 3.64
CA LYS A 351 11.40 -5.83 2.68
C LYS A 351 11.97 -5.68 1.26
N THR A 352 11.13 -5.65 0.24
CA THR A 352 11.57 -5.41 -1.15
C THR A 352 10.80 -4.27 -1.79
N SER A 353 11.47 -3.47 -2.63
CA SER A 353 10.91 -2.25 -3.24
C SER A 353 11.64 -1.91 -4.57
N TYR A 354 11.44 -0.70 -5.08
CA TYR A 354 12.13 -0.15 -6.26
C TYR A 354 13.61 0.17 -5.99
N PRO A 355 14.45 0.23 -7.04
CA PRO A 355 15.80 0.78 -6.96
C PRO A 355 15.81 2.23 -6.47
N GLU A 356 16.91 2.65 -5.84
CA GLU A 356 17.04 4.01 -5.29
C GLU A 356 16.83 5.10 -6.35
N SER A 357 17.37 4.93 -7.56
CA SER A 357 17.22 5.89 -8.67
C SER A 357 15.75 6.15 -9.01
N THR A 358 14.97 5.07 -9.16
CA THR A 358 13.52 5.16 -9.41
C THR A 358 12.80 5.91 -8.29
N LYS A 359 13.16 5.66 -7.02
CA LYS A 359 12.58 6.37 -5.87
C LYS A 359 12.90 7.87 -5.90
N ILE A 360 14.13 8.23 -6.27
CA ILE A 360 14.54 9.64 -6.40
C ILE A 360 13.71 10.34 -7.47
N ASP A 361 13.54 9.73 -8.64
CA ASP A 361 12.75 10.31 -9.74
C ASP A 361 11.29 10.54 -9.31
N MET A 362 10.68 9.53 -8.68
CA MET A 362 9.32 9.60 -8.13
C MET A 362 9.16 10.75 -7.13
N PHE A 363 9.98 10.76 -6.07
CA PHE A 363 9.79 11.66 -4.95
C PHE A 363 10.23 13.08 -5.25
N LYS A 364 11.29 13.25 -6.04
CA LYS A 364 11.74 14.58 -6.46
C LYS A 364 10.73 15.23 -7.38
N SER A 365 10.21 14.50 -8.38
CA SER A 365 9.14 14.99 -9.25
C SER A 365 7.91 15.42 -8.44
N ALA A 366 7.44 14.56 -7.53
CA ALA A 366 6.31 14.88 -6.67
C ALA A 366 6.56 16.10 -5.77
N TYR A 367 7.72 16.15 -5.11
CA TYR A 367 8.05 17.26 -4.22
C TYR A 367 8.13 18.58 -5.00
N GLU A 368 8.83 18.60 -6.14
CA GLU A 368 8.98 19.77 -7.00
C GLU A 368 7.64 20.27 -7.55
N ALA A 369 6.73 19.37 -7.93
CA ALA A 369 5.38 19.74 -8.35
C ALA A 369 4.65 20.57 -7.27
N PHE A 370 4.82 20.21 -6.00
CA PHE A 370 4.22 20.92 -4.87
C PHE A 370 5.02 22.13 -4.37
N LYS A 371 6.00 22.65 -5.13
CA LYS A 371 6.77 23.87 -4.76
C LYS A 371 5.90 25.03 -4.24
N PRO A 372 4.71 25.34 -4.81
CA PRO A 372 3.84 26.40 -4.29
C PRO A 372 3.38 26.20 -2.83
N TRP A 373 3.37 24.96 -2.33
CA TRP A 373 2.92 24.61 -0.98
C TRP A 373 4.07 24.49 0.04
N GLN A 374 5.33 24.61 -0.37
CA GLN A 374 6.49 24.37 0.50
C GLN A 374 6.90 25.58 1.35
N SER A 375 6.37 26.78 1.06
CA SER A 375 6.81 28.03 1.68
C SER A 375 5.66 28.87 2.24
N GLY A 376 6.01 29.90 3.01
CA GLY A 376 5.06 30.81 3.65
C GLY A 376 4.46 30.29 4.96
N LYS A 377 3.57 31.11 5.55
CA LYS A 377 2.93 30.84 6.85
C LYS A 377 2.09 29.55 6.82
N ASN A 378 1.47 29.27 5.68
CA ASN A 378 0.57 28.14 5.48
C ASN A 378 1.24 26.99 4.72
N LYS A 379 2.56 26.81 4.82
CA LYS A 379 3.23 25.69 4.16
C LYS A 379 2.62 24.35 4.57
N VAL A 380 2.58 23.41 3.63
CA VAL A 380 2.15 22.04 3.84
C VAL A 380 3.34 21.23 4.34
N PHE A 381 3.08 20.24 5.18
CA PHE A 381 4.13 19.37 5.69
C PHE A 381 4.34 18.17 4.76
N PHE A 382 5.58 17.94 4.33
CA PHE A 382 5.94 16.87 3.40
C PHE A 382 6.82 15.82 4.08
N TYR A 383 6.56 14.54 3.84
CA TYR A 383 7.41 13.46 4.33
C TYR A 383 7.41 12.23 3.43
N MET A 384 8.44 11.40 3.55
CA MET A 384 8.52 10.09 2.93
C MET A 384 8.31 8.99 3.97
N CYS A 385 7.40 8.06 3.69
CA CYS A 385 7.04 6.97 4.59
C CYS A 385 7.79 5.70 4.20
N MET A 386 8.36 5.00 5.20
CA MET A 386 9.12 3.75 5.02
C MET A 386 10.40 3.87 4.18
N GLU A 387 10.91 5.09 4.00
CA GLU A 387 12.10 5.34 3.20
C GLU A 387 13.36 5.61 4.05
N PRO A 388 14.54 5.15 3.59
CA PRO A 388 15.82 5.33 4.29
C PRO A 388 16.21 6.82 4.40
N HIS A 389 17.08 7.12 5.36
CA HIS A 389 17.47 8.49 5.72
C HIS A 389 18.13 9.24 4.56
N GLU A 390 18.91 8.54 3.75
CA GLU A 390 19.69 9.10 2.65
C GLU A 390 18.81 9.66 1.53
N LEU A 391 17.61 9.10 1.33
CA LEU A 391 16.67 9.58 0.31
C LEU A 391 16.14 10.98 0.62
N TRP A 392 16.04 11.37 1.90
CA TRP A 392 15.54 12.67 2.30
C TRP A 392 16.39 13.81 1.74
N GLN A 393 17.70 13.73 1.90
CA GLN A 393 18.61 14.74 1.36
C GLN A 393 18.56 14.77 -0.18
N LYS A 394 18.46 13.61 -0.83
CA LYS A 394 18.45 13.50 -2.30
C LYS A 394 17.15 14.02 -2.94
N CYS A 395 16.01 13.82 -2.28
CA CYS A 395 14.70 14.16 -2.83
C CYS A 395 14.21 15.54 -2.36
N PHE A 396 14.36 15.85 -1.07
CA PHE A 396 13.82 17.07 -0.46
C PHE A 396 14.89 18.13 -0.20
N GLY A 397 16.18 17.79 -0.27
CA GLY A 397 17.27 18.70 0.04
C GLY A 397 17.52 18.90 1.54
N TYR A 398 16.82 18.17 2.41
CA TYR A 398 17.02 18.17 3.86
C TYR A 398 16.69 16.81 4.47
N ASN A 399 17.14 16.57 5.71
CA ASN A 399 16.76 15.40 6.52
C ASN A 399 16.64 15.80 8.00
N TYR A 400 15.87 15.03 8.77
CA TYR A 400 15.82 15.13 10.23
C TYR A 400 16.93 14.29 10.87
N PHE A 401 17.41 14.68 12.06
CA PHE A 401 18.52 13.98 12.74
C PHE A 401 18.09 12.74 13.53
N THR A 402 16.86 12.71 14.05
CA THR A 402 16.23 11.52 14.66
C THR A 402 14.77 11.37 14.23
N ASN A 403 14.17 10.20 14.50
CA ASN A 403 12.73 10.00 14.30
C ASN A 403 11.92 10.93 15.21
N ASN A 404 12.43 11.23 16.40
CA ASN A 404 11.80 12.15 17.34
C ASN A 404 11.84 13.59 16.82
N ASP A 405 12.89 14.01 16.13
CA ASP A 405 12.96 15.35 15.51
C ASP A 405 11.96 15.47 14.35
N PHE A 406 11.81 14.41 13.55
CA PHE A 406 10.80 14.33 12.52
C PHE A 406 9.39 14.40 13.14
N GLU A 407 9.07 13.53 14.09
CA GLU A 407 7.79 13.50 14.80
C GLU A 407 7.46 14.88 15.40
N LYS A 408 8.38 15.51 16.14
CA LYS A 408 8.18 16.85 16.71
C LYS A 408 7.90 17.91 15.64
N ALA A 409 8.63 17.89 14.53
CA ALA A 409 8.42 18.84 13.44
C ALA A 409 7.05 18.64 12.77
N MET A 410 6.64 17.39 12.59
CA MET A 410 5.34 17.01 12.04
C MET A 410 4.20 17.45 12.97
N LEU A 411 4.25 17.08 14.25
CA LEU A 411 3.23 17.44 15.25
C LEU A 411 3.07 18.95 15.37
N ASN A 412 4.18 19.69 15.43
CA ASN A 412 4.14 21.16 15.46
C ASN A 412 3.49 21.75 14.21
N ALA A 413 3.81 21.21 13.02
CA ALA A 413 3.20 21.68 11.77
C ALA A 413 1.70 21.40 11.72
N TYR A 414 1.27 20.22 12.17
CA TYR A 414 -0.13 19.83 12.17
C TYR A 414 -0.93 20.63 13.22
N ALA A 415 -0.40 20.77 14.44
CA ALA A 415 -1.04 21.56 15.49
C ALA A 415 -1.26 23.01 15.04
N LYS A 416 -0.27 23.62 14.38
CA LYS A 416 -0.42 24.97 13.78
C LYS A 416 -1.52 25.05 12.73
N LYS A 417 -1.73 24.00 11.94
CA LYS A 417 -2.80 23.96 10.93
C LYS A 417 -4.18 23.80 11.53
N LEU A 418 -4.26 23.19 12.71
CA LEU A 418 -5.50 22.92 13.44
C LEU A 418 -5.80 23.99 14.50
N ASP A 419 -4.98 25.04 14.57
CA ASP A 419 -5.02 26.07 15.62
C ASP A 419 -5.01 25.46 17.04
N MET A 420 -4.19 24.42 17.23
CA MET A 420 -3.98 23.71 18.48
C MET A 420 -2.67 24.14 19.15
N GLU A 421 -2.64 24.10 20.48
CA GLU A 421 -1.39 24.22 21.23
C GLU A 421 -0.53 22.96 21.00
N PHE A 422 0.74 23.16 20.67
CA PHE A 422 1.70 22.07 20.54
C PHE A 422 2.42 21.84 21.88
N LEU A 423 2.27 20.63 22.41
CA LEU A 423 2.79 20.20 23.71
C LEU A 423 3.86 19.12 23.49
N ILE A 424 5.01 19.28 24.14
CA ILE A 424 6.24 18.48 23.91
C ILE A 424 6.19 17.14 24.64
#